data_AF-A0A506RHE8-F1
#
_entry.id   AF-A0A506RHE8-F1
#
_cell.length_a   1.000
_cell.length_b   1.000
_cell.length_c   1.000
_cell.angle_alpha   90.00
_cell.angle_beta   90.00
_cell.angle_gamma   90.00
#
_symmetry.space_group_name_H-M   'P 1'
#
loop_
_entity.id
_entity.type
_entity.pdbx_description
1 polymer ?
#
loop_
_entity_poly.entity_id
_entity_poly.type
_entity_poly.pdbx_seq_one_letter_code
_entity_poly.pdbx_strand_id
1 'polypeptide(L)'
;MFIPSILLRQLYTHGSLTQTEDGLQFMLKNRLKDAVLNRVDGISIDGKAIPPKSITFQVGPEQVMSMDELNQAGDVAFALKQAITVFLDVKLPVSPEKHKIELAFKASPFGKLKFTVEDNISAPDTSNRHIPRDSHDDYGQDIIGKRQKFFEDYCGGKINHVGKYSIDPQTLKGNIEHFIGVAQVPIGVAGPVKIDGEYAKGEFLVPLATTEGTLVASYNRGMKLLNMSGGIKSTVVDDAMQRAPVFVFSDARGARDFVKWVNENIGKIREEAEATSSVAKLTYIDSFLSNKFAFLRFNYRTGDAAGQNMVGRATFAACGWILDHYQGIENFYLESNFATDKKASQINIMRTRGKRVIAEATIKREHLLSVMRVDPKQIDYHGRVSAVGSFLSGVNNTGLHSPNGITAMFIATGQDVANVSESSAGIMYSELTDDGDLYISLTIPSLIVATYGGGTGIGTQKECLELMGCYGRDKVLKFAEIVGAVALAGEISLASAISSSDWVSSHEQYGRNR
;
A
#
# COMPACT_ATOMS: atom_id res chain seq x y z
N MET A 1 -17.63 23.56 0.79
CA MET A 1 -16.92 22.51 1.57
C MET A 1 -16.15 23.20 2.67
N PHE A 2 -16.37 22.84 3.94
CA PHE A 2 -15.59 23.39 5.05
C PHE A 2 -14.24 22.67 5.10
N ILE A 3 -13.13 23.44 5.15
CA ILE A 3 -11.78 22.90 5.29
C ILE A 3 -11.23 23.40 6.61
N PRO A 4 -10.98 22.52 7.60
CA PRO A 4 -10.34 22.89 8.85
C PRO A 4 -9.08 23.75 8.63
N SER A 5 -8.92 24.80 9.43
CA SER A 5 -7.80 25.75 9.31
C SER A 5 -6.42 25.07 9.37
N ILE A 6 -6.32 23.97 10.13
CA ILE A 6 -5.11 23.15 10.22
C ILE A 6 -4.73 22.51 8.88
N LEU A 7 -5.71 22.07 8.08
CA LEU A 7 -5.49 21.49 6.76
C LEU A 7 -5.15 22.56 5.72
N LEU A 8 -5.68 23.77 5.85
CA LEU A 8 -5.32 24.89 4.97
C LEU A 8 -3.87 25.31 5.14
N ARG A 9 -3.37 25.35 6.39
CA ARG A 9 -1.94 25.64 6.66
C ARG A 9 -1.01 24.59 6.05
N GLN A 10 -1.47 23.36 5.89
CA GLN A 10 -0.73 22.31 5.18
C GLN A 10 -0.61 22.58 3.68
N LEU A 11 -1.19 23.64 3.11
CA LEU A 11 -0.85 24.03 1.73
C LEU A 11 0.54 24.65 1.64
N TYR A 12 1.00 25.32 2.69
CA TYR A 12 2.35 25.85 2.75
C TYR A 12 3.36 24.75 3.06
N THR A 13 4.54 24.80 2.44
CA THR A 13 5.64 23.90 2.80
C THR A 13 6.55 24.59 3.82
N HIS A 14 6.52 24.12 5.06
CA HIS A 14 7.36 24.66 6.13
C HIS A 14 8.85 24.56 5.79
N GLY A 15 9.63 25.60 6.08
CA GLY A 15 11.03 25.72 5.70
C GLY A 15 11.27 26.03 4.22
N SER A 16 10.22 26.42 3.46
CA SER A 16 10.39 26.80 2.05
C SER A 16 10.64 28.29 1.85
N LEU A 17 10.53 29.13 2.89
CA LEU A 17 10.87 30.55 2.80
C LEU A 17 12.39 30.71 2.71
N THR A 18 12.89 30.87 1.49
CA THR A 18 14.32 30.95 1.19
C THR A 18 14.64 32.20 0.41
N GLN A 19 15.82 32.76 0.64
CA GLN A 19 16.33 33.87 -0.17
C GLN A 19 16.68 33.39 -1.60
N THR A 20 16.41 34.24 -2.59
CA THR A 20 16.85 34.07 -4.00
C THR A 20 17.77 35.24 -4.38
N GLU A 21 18.37 35.21 -5.57
CA GLU A 21 19.18 36.33 -6.07
C GLU A 21 18.37 37.65 -6.13
N ASP A 22 17.10 37.54 -6.51
CA ASP A 22 16.22 38.69 -6.76
C ASP A 22 15.22 38.97 -5.62
N GLY A 23 15.14 38.15 -4.57
CA GLY A 23 14.22 38.38 -3.45
C GLY A 23 14.02 37.17 -2.54
N LEU A 24 12.78 36.73 -2.41
CA LEU A 24 12.38 35.56 -1.62
C LEU A 24 11.58 34.59 -2.47
N GLN A 25 11.58 33.32 -2.07
CA GLN A 25 10.61 32.35 -2.57
C GLN A 25 10.00 31.54 -1.43
N PHE A 26 8.83 30.96 -1.68
CA PHE A 26 8.28 29.87 -0.88
C PHE A 26 7.43 28.93 -1.73
N MET A 27 7.10 27.75 -1.19
CA MET A 27 6.39 26.71 -1.93
C MET A 27 5.02 26.41 -1.34
N LEU A 28 4.02 26.43 -2.21
CA LEU A 28 2.68 25.91 -1.96
C LEU A 28 2.58 24.51 -2.56
N LYS A 29 2.08 23.54 -1.81
CA LYS A 29 1.83 22.18 -2.28
C LYS A 29 0.41 21.78 -1.94
N ASN A 30 -0.37 21.38 -2.93
CA ASN A 30 -1.74 20.96 -2.69
C ASN A 30 -1.76 19.61 -1.97
N ARG A 31 -2.21 19.60 -0.71
CA ARG A 31 -2.36 18.39 0.12
C ARG A 31 -3.83 18.03 0.38
N LEU A 32 -4.76 18.70 -0.30
CA LEU A 32 -6.19 18.60 -0.04
C LEU A 32 -6.85 17.65 -1.05
N LYS A 33 -7.18 18.15 -2.25
CA LYS A 33 -7.86 17.46 -3.34
C LYS A 33 -7.52 18.16 -4.65
N ASP A 34 -7.66 17.48 -5.78
CA ASP A 34 -7.57 18.11 -7.11
C ASP A 34 -8.36 19.41 -7.17
N ALA A 35 -7.66 20.46 -7.57
CA ALA A 35 -8.17 21.81 -7.57
C ALA A 35 -7.63 22.62 -8.75
N VAL A 36 -8.32 23.74 -8.97
CA VAL A 36 -7.92 24.76 -9.94
C VAL A 36 -7.77 26.06 -9.18
N LEU A 37 -6.59 26.66 -9.25
CA LEU A 37 -6.30 27.97 -8.68
C LEU A 37 -6.92 29.03 -9.61
N ASN A 38 -7.98 29.68 -9.14
CA ASN A 38 -8.74 30.63 -9.93
C ASN A 38 -8.23 32.07 -9.81
N ARG A 39 -7.72 32.44 -8.63
CA ARG A 39 -7.23 33.79 -8.38
C ARG A 39 -6.38 33.81 -7.13
N VAL A 40 -5.32 34.59 -7.11
CA VAL A 40 -4.65 35.01 -5.88
C VAL A 40 -5.17 36.40 -5.52
N ASP A 41 -5.69 36.54 -4.30
CA ASP A 41 -6.23 37.80 -3.78
C ASP A 41 -5.15 38.68 -3.14
N GLY A 42 -4.11 38.05 -2.58
CA GLY A 42 -2.96 38.78 -2.03
C GLY A 42 -2.05 37.92 -1.18
N ILE A 43 -0.83 38.42 -1.01
CA ILE A 43 0.23 37.84 -0.18
C ILE A 43 0.75 38.96 0.72
N SER A 44 0.93 38.67 2.02
CA SER A 44 1.57 39.62 2.94
C SER A 44 2.58 38.94 3.84
N ILE A 45 3.66 39.65 4.15
CA ILE A 45 4.68 39.24 5.13
C ILE A 45 4.67 40.26 6.26
N ASP A 46 4.53 39.79 7.50
CA ASP A 46 4.45 40.60 8.74
C ASP A 46 3.42 41.72 8.66
N GLY A 47 2.28 41.42 8.04
CA GLY A 47 1.19 42.38 7.83
C GLY A 47 1.41 43.40 6.71
N LYS A 48 2.56 43.38 6.03
CA LYS A 48 2.82 44.23 4.85
C LYS A 48 2.43 43.50 3.57
N ALA A 49 1.49 44.07 2.83
CA ALA A 49 1.06 43.53 1.54
C ALA A 49 2.18 43.63 0.48
N ILE A 50 2.42 42.54 -0.24
CA ILE A 50 3.38 42.50 -1.35
C ILE A 50 2.68 43.01 -2.63
N PRO A 51 3.28 43.95 -3.38
CA PRO A 51 2.68 44.46 -4.61
C PRO A 51 2.46 43.34 -5.64
N PRO A 52 1.32 43.28 -6.36
CA PRO A 52 1.05 42.23 -7.36
C PRO A 52 2.13 42.08 -8.42
N LYS A 53 2.70 43.20 -8.89
CA LYS A 53 3.82 43.24 -9.86
C LYS A 53 5.13 42.62 -9.35
N SER A 54 5.26 42.44 -8.04
CA SER A 54 6.41 41.84 -7.36
C SER A 54 6.17 40.37 -7.02
N ILE A 55 5.11 39.75 -7.55
CA ILE A 55 4.75 38.36 -7.29
C ILE A 55 4.71 37.60 -8.61
N THR A 56 5.53 36.55 -8.70
CA THR A 56 5.51 35.59 -9.81
C THR A 56 5.34 34.17 -9.29
N PHE A 57 4.78 33.31 -10.13
CA PHE A 57 4.45 31.93 -9.83
C PHE A 57 5.11 31.03 -10.87
N GLN A 58 5.83 30.01 -10.41
CA GLN A 58 6.25 28.90 -11.26
C GLN A 58 5.30 27.72 -11.03
N VAL A 59 4.54 27.41 -12.08
CA VAL A 59 3.49 26.39 -12.09
C VAL A 59 3.95 25.24 -12.99
N GLY A 60 4.62 24.25 -12.42
CA GLY A 60 5.30 23.21 -13.21
C GLY A 60 6.66 23.67 -13.79
N PRO A 61 7.30 22.86 -14.64
CA PRO A 61 8.74 22.98 -14.90
C PRO A 61 9.12 24.26 -15.65
N GLU A 62 8.34 24.63 -16.68
CA GLU A 62 8.68 25.71 -17.61
C GLU A 62 7.71 26.90 -17.55
N GLN A 63 6.58 26.77 -16.86
CA GLN A 63 5.56 27.81 -16.85
C GLN A 63 5.78 28.77 -15.68
N VAL A 64 6.30 29.95 -15.99
CA VAL A 64 6.40 31.09 -15.06
C VAL A 64 5.38 32.14 -15.49
N MET A 65 4.63 32.68 -14.53
CA MET A 65 3.62 33.70 -14.78
C MET A 65 3.57 34.73 -13.65
N SER A 66 3.29 35.98 -14.00
CA SER A 66 2.98 37.04 -13.05
C SER A 66 1.63 36.80 -12.36
N MET A 67 1.39 37.48 -11.23
CA MET A 67 0.09 37.44 -10.55
C MET A 67 -1.07 37.88 -11.46
N ASP A 68 -0.85 38.86 -12.34
CA ASP A 68 -1.87 39.35 -13.26
C ASP A 68 -2.20 38.32 -14.35
N GLU A 69 -1.19 37.68 -14.93
CA GLU A 69 -1.39 36.59 -15.91
C GLU A 69 -2.09 35.38 -15.29
N LEU A 70 -1.71 34.99 -14.07
CA LEU A 70 -2.36 33.91 -13.32
C LEU A 70 -3.83 34.22 -13.07
N ASN A 71 -4.12 35.45 -12.61
CA ASN A 71 -5.47 35.91 -12.33
C ASN A 71 -6.31 36.08 -13.60
N GLN A 72 -5.68 36.39 -14.73
CA GLN A 72 -6.34 36.49 -16.03
C GLN A 72 -6.67 35.11 -16.61
N ALA A 73 -5.76 34.13 -16.47
CA ALA A 73 -6.02 32.75 -16.87
C ALA A 73 -7.20 32.16 -16.09
N GLY A 74 -7.18 32.31 -14.76
CA GLY A 74 -8.30 31.94 -13.90
C GLY A 74 -8.59 30.43 -13.79
N ASP A 75 -7.77 29.60 -14.42
CA ASP A 75 -7.91 28.16 -14.54
C ASP A 75 -6.59 27.40 -14.33
N VAL A 76 -5.65 27.99 -13.58
CA VAL A 76 -4.34 27.41 -13.33
C VAL A 76 -4.46 26.10 -12.55
N ALA A 77 -3.92 25.01 -13.10
CA ALA A 77 -3.95 23.70 -12.46
C ALA A 77 -3.25 23.73 -11.10
N PHE A 78 -3.93 23.24 -10.06
CA PHE A 78 -3.36 23.00 -8.75
C PHE A 78 -3.85 21.64 -8.26
N ALA A 79 -3.51 20.59 -9.01
CA ALA A 79 -3.91 19.21 -8.73
C ALA A 79 -3.33 18.68 -7.41
N LEU A 80 -3.88 17.59 -6.88
CA LEU A 80 -3.38 16.98 -5.65
C LEU A 80 -1.88 16.63 -5.78
N LYS A 81 -1.09 17.00 -4.77
CA LYS A 81 0.39 16.92 -4.69
C LYS A 81 1.16 17.89 -5.59
N GLN A 82 0.50 18.67 -6.46
CA GLN A 82 1.18 19.67 -7.28
C GLN A 82 1.79 20.77 -6.39
N ALA A 83 2.99 21.19 -6.76
CA ALA A 83 3.68 22.32 -6.14
C ALA A 83 3.61 23.56 -7.04
N ILE A 84 3.50 24.72 -6.41
CA ILE A 84 3.64 26.04 -7.01
C ILE A 84 4.70 26.77 -6.19
N THR A 85 5.76 27.24 -6.86
CA THR A 85 6.74 28.11 -6.24
C THR A 85 6.32 29.55 -6.45
N VAL A 86 6.26 30.30 -5.35
CA VAL A 86 5.95 31.73 -5.36
C VAL A 86 7.26 32.48 -5.18
N PHE A 87 7.57 33.38 -6.10
CA PHE A 87 8.68 34.31 -5.98
C PHE A 87 8.17 35.70 -5.65
N LEU A 88 8.86 36.36 -4.73
CA LEU A 88 8.58 37.70 -4.27
C LEU A 88 9.80 38.56 -4.52
N ASP A 89 9.66 39.62 -5.33
CA ASP A 89 10.68 40.68 -5.49
C ASP A 89 10.65 41.60 -4.26
N VAL A 90 11.04 41.04 -3.13
CA VAL A 90 11.18 41.70 -1.82
C VAL A 90 12.43 41.17 -1.15
N LYS A 91 13.31 42.06 -0.69
CA LYS A 91 14.57 41.70 -0.04
C LYS A 91 14.41 41.78 1.48
N LEU A 92 14.46 40.63 2.14
CA LEU A 92 14.57 40.50 3.59
C LEU A 92 15.80 39.64 3.91
N PRO A 93 16.54 39.94 4.99
CA PRO A 93 17.73 39.19 5.35
C PRO A 93 17.38 37.78 5.85
N VAL A 94 18.32 36.85 5.71
CA VAL A 94 18.28 35.55 6.40
C VAL A 94 18.17 35.80 7.90
N SER A 95 17.19 35.17 8.53
CA SER A 95 16.89 35.39 9.94
C SER A 95 16.34 34.11 10.58
N PRO A 96 16.75 33.76 11.82
CA PRO A 96 16.11 32.71 12.59
C PRO A 96 14.73 33.14 13.13
N GLU A 97 14.39 34.43 13.07
CA GLU A 97 13.08 34.93 13.47
C GLU A 97 11.99 34.47 12.51
N LYS A 98 10.82 34.17 13.07
CA LYS A 98 9.67 33.74 12.30
C LYS A 98 8.94 34.95 11.72
N HIS A 99 8.74 34.92 10.41
CA HIS A 99 7.91 35.86 9.68
C HIS A 99 6.51 35.30 9.49
N LYS A 100 5.50 36.15 9.67
CA LYS A 100 4.09 35.79 9.49
C LYS A 100 3.70 35.98 8.02
N ILE A 101 3.41 34.88 7.34
CA ILE A 101 2.99 34.86 5.94
C ILE A 101 1.48 34.66 5.88
N GLU A 102 0.74 35.62 5.31
CA GLU A 102 -0.68 35.45 5.01
C GLU A 102 -0.88 35.30 3.51
N LEU A 103 -1.67 34.29 3.13
CA LEU A 103 -2.05 34.02 1.76
C LEU A 103 -3.57 34.02 1.64
N ALA A 104 -4.09 34.74 0.65
CA ALA A 104 -5.50 34.73 0.28
C ALA A 104 -5.65 34.42 -1.21
N PHE A 105 -6.47 33.43 -1.55
CA PHE A 105 -6.69 33.00 -2.92
C PHE A 105 -8.05 32.30 -3.07
N LYS A 106 -8.51 32.14 -4.31
CA LYS A 106 -9.70 31.40 -4.67
C LYS A 106 -9.30 30.17 -5.46
N ALA A 107 -9.75 28.99 -5.03
CA ALA A 107 -9.53 27.74 -5.76
C ALA A 107 -10.80 26.90 -5.79
N SER A 108 -11.11 26.27 -6.92
CA SER A 108 -12.25 25.37 -7.07
C SER A 108 -11.81 23.93 -6.80
N PRO A 109 -12.57 23.12 -6.03
CA PRO A 109 -13.92 23.36 -5.53
C PRO A 109 -14.01 24.05 -4.15
N PHE A 110 -12.89 24.55 -3.62
CA PHE A 110 -12.79 25.02 -2.23
C PHE A 110 -13.42 26.39 -1.96
N GLY A 111 -13.54 27.25 -2.97
CA GLY A 111 -13.97 28.64 -2.83
C GLY A 111 -12.82 29.56 -2.42
N LYS A 112 -13.12 30.59 -1.61
CA LYS A 112 -12.11 31.50 -1.07
C LYS A 112 -11.40 30.86 0.11
N LEU A 113 -10.08 30.84 0.06
CA LEU A 113 -9.20 30.31 1.08
C LEU A 113 -8.31 31.43 1.60
N LYS A 114 -8.20 31.52 2.93
CA LYS A 114 -7.25 32.39 3.60
C LYS A 114 -6.60 31.61 4.73
N PHE A 115 -5.28 31.64 4.80
CA PHE A 115 -4.55 31.08 5.93
C PHE A 115 -3.32 31.91 6.25
N THR A 116 -2.79 31.65 7.44
CA THR A 116 -1.57 32.26 7.96
C THR A 116 -0.64 31.15 8.43
N VAL A 117 0.63 31.28 8.10
CA VAL A 117 1.72 30.43 8.60
C VAL A 117 2.87 31.29 9.12
N GLU A 118 3.75 30.66 9.88
CA GLU A 118 5.00 31.25 10.34
C GLU A 118 6.17 30.43 9.78
N ASP A 119 7.17 31.11 9.22
CA ASP A 119 8.39 30.49 8.71
C ASP A 119 9.57 31.45 8.87
N ASN A 120 10.79 30.92 8.97
CA ASN A 120 12.00 31.74 9.06
C ASN A 120 12.67 31.84 7.69
N ILE A 121 13.34 32.97 7.41
CA ILE A 121 14.03 33.15 6.13
C ILE A 121 15.36 32.42 6.20
N SER A 122 15.51 31.41 5.35
CA SER A 122 16.72 30.61 5.23
C SER A 122 17.59 31.06 4.05
N ALA A 123 18.91 30.85 4.17
CA ALA A 123 19.83 31.06 3.07
C ALA A 123 19.57 30.03 1.95
N PRO A 124 19.95 30.32 0.69
CA PRO A 124 19.90 29.33 -0.37
C PRO A 124 20.75 28.10 0.02
N ASP A 125 20.18 26.89 -0.10
CA ASP A 125 20.93 25.67 0.19
C ASP A 125 22.00 25.47 -0.89
N THR A 126 23.24 25.76 -0.54
CA THR A 126 24.43 25.60 -1.40
C THR A 126 25.15 24.28 -1.13
N SER A 127 24.60 23.42 -0.27
CA SER A 127 25.27 22.19 0.13
C SER A 127 25.03 21.07 -0.90
N ASN A 128 26.10 20.65 -1.59
CA ASN A 128 26.11 19.44 -2.43
C ASN A 128 25.98 18.12 -1.63
N ARG A 129 25.46 18.16 -0.39
CA ARG A 129 25.36 17.01 0.50
C ARG A 129 23.99 16.32 0.43
N HIS A 130 23.00 16.95 -0.19
CA HIS A 130 21.65 16.43 -0.28
C HIS A 130 21.40 15.73 -1.61
N ILE A 131 20.55 14.70 -1.58
CA ILE A 131 20.10 14.00 -2.79
C ILE A 131 19.36 15.01 -3.68
N PRO A 132 19.76 15.18 -4.95
CA PRO A 132 19.13 16.12 -5.87
C PRO A 132 17.60 15.90 -5.99
N ARG A 133 16.84 16.98 -5.87
CA ARG A 133 15.38 17.03 -6.07
C ARG A 133 15.01 18.16 -7.01
N ASP A 134 13.93 17.96 -7.74
CA ASP A 134 13.27 18.98 -8.54
C ASP A 134 11.82 19.13 -8.06
N SER A 135 11.40 20.35 -7.71
CA SER A 135 10.07 20.61 -7.16
C SER A 135 8.96 20.52 -8.20
N HIS A 136 9.30 20.57 -9.48
CA HIS A 136 8.36 20.71 -10.58
C HIS A 136 8.35 19.49 -11.51
N ASP A 137 9.51 18.87 -11.75
CA ASP A 137 9.63 17.57 -12.42
C ASP A 137 10.68 16.65 -11.76
N ASP A 138 10.35 16.08 -10.61
CA ASP A 138 11.21 15.12 -9.90
C ASP A 138 11.35 13.75 -10.61
N TYR A 139 10.87 13.60 -11.85
CA TYR A 139 10.96 12.35 -12.62
C TYR A 139 11.51 12.56 -14.04
N GLY A 140 12.00 13.77 -14.34
CA GLY A 140 12.70 14.07 -15.59
C GLY A 140 14.06 13.39 -15.68
N GLN A 141 14.55 13.15 -16.91
CA GLN A 141 15.83 12.50 -17.16
C GLN A 141 17.00 13.27 -16.52
N ASP A 142 16.95 14.60 -16.54
CA ASP A 142 18.01 15.45 -15.97
C ASP A 142 18.15 15.26 -14.46
N ILE A 143 17.04 15.28 -13.71
CA ILE A 143 17.10 15.12 -12.25
C ILE A 143 17.45 13.68 -11.87
N ILE A 144 16.99 12.69 -12.62
CA ILE A 144 17.38 11.28 -12.44
C ILE A 144 18.90 11.13 -12.67
N GLY A 145 19.44 11.70 -13.75
CA GLY A 145 20.87 11.70 -14.04
C GLY A 145 21.69 12.40 -12.96
N LYS A 146 21.22 13.54 -12.43
CA LYS A 146 21.83 14.22 -11.28
C LYS A 146 21.87 13.33 -10.04
N ARG A 147 20.80 12.61 -9.71
CA ARG A 147 20.78 11.66 -8.58
C ARG A 147 21.68 10.46 -8.78
N GLN A 148 21.70 9.90 -10.00
CA GLN A 148 22.59 8.80 -10.36
C GLN A 148 24.04 9.21 -10.17
N LYS A 149 24.44 10.37 -10.72
CA LYS A 149 25.79 10.91 -10.54
C LYS A 149 26.11 11.20 -9.08
N PHE A 150 25.18 11.79 -8.34
CA PHE A 150 25.33 12.01 -6.90
C PHE A 150 25.61 10.69 -6.16
N PHE A 151 24.87 9.62 -6.48
CA PHE A 151 25.07 8.30 -5.87
C PHE A 151 26.43 7.68 -6.25
N GLU A 152 26.82 7.78 -7.52
CA GLU A 152 28.13 7.33 -8.00
C GLU A 152 29.28 8.07 -7.30
N ASP A 153 29.23 9.40 -7.27
CA ASP A 153 30.26 10.25 -6.69
C ASP A 153 30.38 10.02 -5.17
N TYR A 154 29.26 9.85 -4.47
CA TYR A 154 29.23 9.59 -3.03
C TYR A 154 29.80 8.21 -2.68
N CYS A 155 29.49 7.18 -3.47
CA CYS A 155 29.91 5.80 -3.19
C CYS A 155 31.24 5.40 -3.85
N GLY A 156 31.78 6.20 -4.77
CA GLY A 156 32.97 5.87 -5.55
C GLY A 156 32.76 4.71 -6.55
N GLY A 157 31.52 4.52 -7.04
CA GLY A 157 31.13 3.40 -7.89
C GLY A 157 30.37 3.82 -9.16
N LYS A 158 30.04 2.87 -10.03
CA LYS A 158 29.28 3.10 -11.28
C LYS A 158 27.95 2.35 -11.32
N ILE A 159 26.93 3.01 -11.83
CA ILE A 159 25.60 2.44 -12.07
C ILE A 159 25.58 1.75 -13.43
N ASN A 160 25.65 0.41 -13.43
CA ASN A 160 25.68 -0.39 -14.66
C ASN A 160 24.32 -0.97 -15.09
N HIS A 161 23.45 -1.28 -14.13
CA HIS A 161 22.17 -1.98 -14.35
C HIS A 161 20.97 -1.21 -13.81
N VAL A 162 21.09 -0.56 -12.64
CA VAL A 162 19.98 0.16 -12.00
C VAL A 162 19.36 1.17 -12.96
N GLY A 163 20.19 1.96 -13.67
CA GLY A 163 19.75 2.96 -14.64
C GLY A 163 19.20 2.40 -15.97
N LYS A 164 19.16 1.09 -16.17
CA LYS A 164 18.65 0.45 -17.40
C LYS A 164 17.25 -0.12 -17.17
N TYR A 165 16.24 0.63 -17.58
CA TYR A 165 14.84 0.28 -17.41
C TYR A 165 14.00 0.72 -18.60
N SER A 166 12.87 0.05 -18.83
CA SER A 166 11.90 0.37 -19.89
C SER A 166 10.68 1.15 -19.40
N ILE A 167 10.54 1.32 -18.08
CA ILE A 167 9.40 1.99 -17.45
C ILE A 167 9.57 3.50 -17.62
N ASP A 168 8.49 4.19 -18.02
CA ASP A 168 8.45 5.65 -18.01
C ASP A 168 8.48 6.17 -16.56
N PRO A 169 9.53 6.90 -16.12
CA PRO A 169 9.64 7.41 -14.76
C PRO A 169 8.46 8.31 -14.34
N GLN A 170 7.79 8.98 -15.29
CA GLN A 170 6.65 9.83 -15.00
C GLN A 170 5.47 9.03 -14.44
N THR A 171 5.35 7.75 -14.78
CA THR A 171 4.31 6.84 -14.27
C THR A 171 4.55 6.40 -12.82
N LEU A 172 5.74 6.66 -12.25
CA LEU A 172 6.11 6.28 -10.89
C LEU A 172 5.78 7.34 -9.84
N LYS A 173 5.11 8.43 -10.24
CA LYS A 173 4.65 9.51 -9.36
C LYS A 173 3.76 8.96 -8.25
N GLY A 174 4.27 8.99 -7.02
CA GLY A 174 3.58 8.47 -5.84
C GLY A 174 3.80 6.98 -5.55
N ASN A 175 4.66 6.31 -6.32
CA ASN A 175 5.13 4.94 -6.06
C ASN A 175 6.53 4.93 -5.44
N ILE A 176 7.40 5.86 -5.82
CA ILE A 176 8.77 5.95 -5.33
C ILE A 176 9.27 7.40 -5.39
N GLU A 177 10.05 7.80 -4.40
CA GLU A 177 10.78 9.08 -4.38
C GLU A 177 12.26 8.85 -4.76
N HIS A 178 12.95 9.91 -5.22
CA HIS A 178 14.39 9.85 -5.51
C HIS A 178 14.79 8.76 -6.50
N PHE A 179 13.97 8.57 -7.52
CA PHE A 179 14.18 7.54 -8.52
C PHE A 179 15.56 7.64 -9.18
N ILE A 180 16.32 6.54 -9.15
CA ILE A 180 17.59 6.37 -9.85
C ILE A 180 17.56 5.21 -10.85
N GLY A 181 16.46 4.44 -10.88
CA GLY A 181 16.31 3.24 -11.69
C GLY A 181 15.56 2.12 -10.97
N VAL A 182 15.75 0.88 -11.41
CA VAL A 182 14.93 -0.27 -10.97
C VAL A 182 15.77 -1.46 -10.51
N ALA A 183 15.18 -2.32 -9.67
CA ALA A 183 15.68 -3.66 -9.43
C ALA A 183 15.10 -4.63 -10.48
N GLN A 184 15.93 -5.49 -11.05
CA GLN A 184 15.52 -6.49 -12.02
C GLN A 184 15.38 -7.86 -11.32
N VAL A 185 14.15 -8.35 -11.21
CA VAL A 185 13.84 -9.67 -10.61
C VAL A 185 13.43 -10.62 -11.73
N PRO A 186 14.05 -11.82 -11.87
CA PRO A 186 13.63 -12.79 -12.88
C PRO A 186 12.17 -13.21 -12.72
N ILE A 187 11.45 -13.36 -13.83
CA ILE A 187 10.07 -13.84 -13.84
C ILE A 187 10.01 -15.15 -14.63
N GLY A 188 9.50 -16.20 -13.97
CA GLY A 188 9.11 -17.46 -14.61
C GLY A 188 7.59 -17.60 -14.67
N VAL A 189 7.12 -18.60 -15.39
CA VAL A 189 5.68 -18.94 -15.49
C VAL A 189 5.46 -20.36 -14.99
N ALA A 190 4.44 -20.55 -14.15
CA ALA A 190 3.96 -21.86 -13.70
C ALA A 190 2.52 -22.08 -14.15
N GLY A 191 2.17 -23.31 -14.55
CA GLY A 191 0.81 -23.71 -14.86
C GLY A 191 0.66 -24.55 -16.13
N PRO A 192 -0.58 -24.68 -16.65
CA PRO A 192 -1.79 -24.03 -16.13
C PRO A 192 -2.17 -24.55 -14.74
N VAL A 193 -2.75 -23.70 -13.90
CA VAL A 193 -3.51 -24.11 -12.70
C VAL A 193 -5.00 -24.09 -13.04
N LYS A 194 -5.68 -25.21 -12.84
CA LYS A 194 -7.13 -25.33 -13.04
C LYS A 194 -7.86 -24.97 -11.75
N ILE A 195 -8.71 -23.96 -11.81
CA ILE A 195 -9.44 -23.41 -10.67
C ILE A 195 -10.94 -23.45 -10.93
N ASP A 196 -11.70 -23.96 -9.96
CA ASP A 196 -13.15 -23.84 -9.83
C ASP A 196 -13.47 -22.92 -8.66
N GLY A 197 -13.35 -21.62 -8.89
CA GLY A 197 -13.68 -20.58 -7.91
C GLY A 197 -14.99 -19.88 -8.21
N GLU A 198 -15.42 -18.99 -7.33
CA GLU A 198 -16.60 -18.16 -7.58
C GLU A 198 -16.31 -17.08 -8.63
N TYR A 199 -15.05 -16.61 -8.69
CA TYR A 199 -14.59 -15.52 -9.56
C TYR A 199 -13.51 -15.97 -10.57
N ALA A 200 -12.71 -16.99 -10.24
CA ALA A 200 -11.69 -17.60 -11.07
C ALA A 200 -12.14 -18.98 -11.54
N LYS A 201 -12.68 -19.07 -12.77
CA LYS A 201 -13.10 -20.33 -13.38
C LYS A 201 -12.28 -20.62 -14.62
N GLY A 202 -11.59 -21.77 -14.64
CA GLY A 202 -10.81 -22.23 -15.79
C GLY A 202 -9.33 -22.41 -15.48
N GLU A 203 -8.50 -22.30 -16.51
CA GLU A 203 -7.06 -22.54 -16.44
C GLU A 203 -6.27 -21.23 -16.53
N PHE A 204 -5.25 -21.08 -15.69
CA PHE A 204 -4.45 -19.86 -15.61
C PHE A 204 -2.95 -20.17 -15.63
N LEU A 205 -2.18 -19.42 -16.43
CA LEU A 205 -0.73 -19.37 -16.33
C LEU A 205 -0.34 -18.24 -15.37
N VAL A 206 0.56 -18.53 -14.44
CA VAL A 206 0.86 -17.64 -13.32
C VAL A 206 2.32 -17.18 -13.38
N PRO A 207 2.57 -15.85 -13.50
CA PRO A 207 3.91 -15.30 -13.41
C PRO A 207 4.39 -15.30 -11.95
N LEU A 208 5.63 -15.74 -11.75
CA LEU A 208 6.30 -15.83 -10.45
C LEU A 208 7.64 -15.12 -10.54
N ALA A 209 7.78 -13.98 -9.88
CA ALA A 209 9.01 -13.20 -9.85
C ALA A 209 9.88 -13.61 -8.65
N THR A 210 11.02 -14.25 -8.90
CA THR A 210 11.86 -14.78 -7.81
C THR A 210 13.31 -14.94 -8.23
N THR A 211 14.21 -14.92 -7.25
CA THR A 211 15.61 -15.34 -7.37
C THR A 211 15.87 -16.69 -6.70
N GLU A 212 14.86 -17.29 -6.08
CA GLU A 212 14.95 -18.61 -5.45
C GLU A 212 14.88 -19.71 -6.51
N GLY A 213 15.97 -20.47 -6.64
CA GLY A 213 16.03 -21.63 -7.54
C GLY A 213 14.95 -22.65 -7.21
N THR A 214 14.47 -23.39 -8.22
CA THR A 214 13.42 -24.43 -8.11
C THR A 214 12.01 -23.98 -7.71
N LEU A 215 11.80 -22.75 -7.24
CA LEU A 215 10.47 -22.28 -6.82
C LEU A 215 9.45 -22.46 -7.96
N VAL A 216 9.69 -21.86 -9.13
CA VAL A 216 8.73 -21.94 -10.26
C VAL A 216 8.45 -23.39 -10.67
N ALA A 217 9.49 -24.24 -10.71
CA ALA A 217 9.34 -25.65 -11.05
C ALA A 217 8.53 -26.43 -10.00
N SER A 218 8.74 -26.13 -8.71
CA SER A 218 8.00 -26.74 -7.60
C SER A 218 6.52 -26.40 -7.66
N TYR A 219 6.18 -25.12 -7.83
CA TYR A 219 4.78 -24.68 -7.97
C TYR A 219 4.13 -25.30 -9.22
N ASN A 220 4.84 -25.35 -10.36
CA ASN A 220 4.38 -25.99 -11.58
C ASN A 220 4.08 -27.50 -11.39
N ARG A 221 4.94 -28.21 -10.63
CA ARG A 221 4.73 -29.63 -10.29
C ARG A 221 3.47 -29.83 -9.43
N GLY A 222 3.25 -28.94 -8.46
CA GLY A 222 2.04 -28.95 -7.63
C GLY A 222 0.76 -28.69 -8.43
N MET A 223 0.79 -27.71 -9.35
CA MET A 223 -0.33 -27.40 -10.24
C MET A 223 -0.68 -28.61 -11.13
N LYS A 224 0.33 -29.27 -11.71
CA LYS A 224 0.14 -30.49 -12.49
C LYS A 224 -0.58 -31.58 -11.69
N LEU A 225 -0.13 -31.85 -10.46
CA LEU A 225 -0.74 -32.86 -9.59
C LEU A 225 -2.21 -32.55 -9.30
N LEU A 226 -2.50 -31.30 -8.95
CA LEU A 226 -3.85 -30.86 -8.60
C LEU A 226 -4.79 -30.92 -9.81
N ASN A 227 -4.33 -30.52 -10.99
CA ASN A 227 -5.11 -30.61 -12.22
C ASN A 227 -5.48 -32.06 -12.57
N MET A 228 -4.56 -33.02 -12.37
CA MET A 228 -4.84 -34.44 -12.58
C MET A 228 -5.99 -34.92 -11.69
N SER A 229 -6.16 -34.31 -10.50
CA SER A 229 -7.24 -34.63 -9.56
C SER A 229 -8.46 -33.72 -9.66
N GLY A 230 -8.62 -33.00 -10.78
CA GLY A 230 -9.81 -32.19 -11.06
C GLY A 230 -9.61 -30.69 -10.97
N GLY A 231 -8.52 -30.22 -10.36
CA GLY A 231 -8.22 -28.81 -10.12
C GLY A 231 -8.39 -28.43 -8.64
N ILE A 232 -8.47 -27.13 -8.39
CA ILE A 232 -8.55 -26.55 -7.05
C ILE A 232 -9.85 -25.77 -6.93
N LYS A 233 -10.60 -26.00 -5.86
CA LYS A 233 -11.74 -25.16 -5.50
C LYS A 233 -11.24 -24.00 -4.65
N SER A 234 -11.65 -22.77 -4.97
CA SER A 234 -11.17 -21.56 -4.28
C SER A 234 -12.32 -20.64 -3.95
N THR A 235 -12.33 -20.06 -2.75
CA THR A 235 -13.48 -19.29 -2.23
C THR A 235 -13.00 -18.12 -1.39
N VAL A 236 -13.53 -16.92 -1.64
CA VAL A 236 -13.29 -15.75 -0.79
C VAL A 236 -14.42 -15.63 0.22
N VAL A 237 -14.13 -15.91 1.49
CA VAL A 237 -15.16 -15.98 2.54
C VAL A 237 -15.38 -14.66 3.28
N ASP A 238 -14.38 -13.77 3.30
CA ASP A 238 -14.52 -12.43 3.86
C ASP A 238 -13.55 -11.45 3.19
N ASP A 239 -13.88 -10.16 3.24
CA ASP A 239 -13.04 -9.09 2.75
C ASP A 239 -13.25 -7.79 3.55
N ALA A 240 -12.19 -7.34 4.19
CA ALA A 240 -12.21 -6.16 5.05
C ALA A 240 -10.79 -5.57 5.18
N MET A 241 -10.64 -4.28 4.92
CA MET A 241 -9.42 -3.53 5.21
C MET A 241 -9.65 -2.58 6.38
N GLN A 242 -8.65 -2.43 7.26
CA GLN A 242 -8.83 -1.73 8.53
C GLN A 242 -7.91 -0.53 8.73
N ARG A 243 -8.40 0.39 9.56
CA ARG A 243 -7.59 1.34 10.34
C ARG A 243 -8.06 1.30 11.78
N ALA A 244 -7.14 1.38 12.74
CA ALA A 244 -7.48 1.26 14.15
C ALA A 244 -6.95 2.43 14.99
N PRO A 245 -7.74 3.51 15.14
CA PRO A 245 -7.44 4.54 16.10
C PRO A 245 -7.54 4.07 17.56
N VAL A 246 -6.89 4.81 18.44
CA VAL A 246 -7.07 4.71 19.89
C VAL A 246 -7.41 6.07 20.49
N PHE A 247 -8.38 6.08 21.41
CA PHE A 247 -8.83 7.23 22.17
C PHE A 247 -8.48 7.04 23.64
N VAL A 248 -7.94 8.08 24.27
CA VAL A 248 -7.47 8.08 25.66
C VAL A 248 -8.38 8.94 26.52
N PHE A 249 -8.74 8.43 27.70
CA PHE A 249 -9.64 9.07 28.65
C PHE A 249 -8.97 9.26 30.01
N SER A 250 -9.64 9.97 30.92
CA SER A 250 -9.18 10.13 32.30
C SER A 250 -9.17 8.79 33.06
N ASP A 251 -10.16 7.93 32.80
CA ASP A 251 -10.33 6.62 33.42
C ASP A 251 -11.01 5.59 32.50
N ALA A 252 -11.12 4.35 32.98
CA ALA A 252 -11.73 3.24 32.26
C ALA A 252 -13.25 3.42 32.03
N ARG A 253 -13.95 4.20 32.87
CA ARG A 253 -15.38 4.46 32.70
C ARG A 253 -15.61 5.39 31.51
N GLY A 254 -14.77 6.42 31.36
CA GLY A 254 -14.77 7.30 30.20
C GLY A 254 -14.63 6.52 28.88
N ALA A 255 -13.67 5.59 28.82
CA ALA A 255 -13.47 4.74 27.64
C ALA A 255 -14.68 3.82 27.35
N ARG A 256 -15.25 3.22 28.39
CA ARG A 256 -16.46 2.38 28.27
C ARG A 256 -17.67 3.16 27.77
N ASP A 257 -17.92 4.33 28.35
CA ASP A 257 -19.09 5.15 28.00
C ASP A 257 -18.93 5.76 26.60
N PHE A 258 -17.71 6.07 26.19
CA PHE A 258 -17.39 6.43 24.81
C PHE A 258 -17.74 5.32 23.81
N VAL A 259 -17.40 4.06 24.07
CA VAL A 259 -17.76 2.95 23.17
C VAL A 259 -19.28 2.78 23.03
N LYS A 260 -20.04 3.00 24.12
CA LYS A 260 -21.52 3.01 24.03
C LYS A 260 -22.01 4.12 23.10
N TRP A 261 -21.49 5.33 23.28
CA TRP A 261 -21.81 6.47 22.43
C TRP A 261 -21.45 6.24 20.96
N VAL A 262 -20.29 5.62 20.67
CA VAL A 262 -19.89 5.24 19.30
C VAL A 262 -20.90 4.29 18.66
N ASN A 263 -21.38 3.29 19.40
CA ASN A 263 -22.37 2.34 18.91
C ASN A 263 -23.73 3.01 18.63
N GLU A 264 -24.15 3.95 19.49
CA GLU A 264 -25.38 4.74 19.28
C GLU A 264 -25.28 5.68 18.07
N ASN A 265 -24.06 6.14 17.74
CA ASN A 265 -23.81 7.11 16.67
C ASN A 265 -23.19 6.49 15.39
N ILE A 266 -23.16 5.16 15.27
CA ILE A 266 -22.49 4.46 14.17
C ILE A 266 -23.00 4.89 12.78
N GLY A 267 -24.27 5.27 12.68
CA GLY A 267 -24.87 5.78 11.44
C GLY A 267 -24.20 7.05 10.95
N LYS A 268 -23.99 8.02 11.85
CA LYS A 268 -23.35 9.30 11.51
C LYS A 268 -21.84 9.14 11.30
N ILE A 269 -21.18 8.32 12.13
CA ILE A 269 -19.76 7.97 11.94
C ILE A 269 -19.52 7.34 10.56
N ARG A 270 -20.43 6.48 10.10
CA ARG A 270 -20.39 5.89 8.75
C ARG A 270 -20.51 6.96 7.67
N GLU A 271 -21.47 7.88 7.78
CA GLU A 271 -21.66 8.96 6.81
C GLU A 271 -20.38 9.79 6.62
N GLU A 272 -19.74 10.18 7.72
CA GLU A 272 -18.50 10.98 7.69
C GLU A 272 -17.32 10.20 7.13
N ALA A 273 -17.20 8.91 7.45
CA ALA A 273 -16.16 8.05 6.88
C ALA A 273 -16.29 7.94 5.35
N GLU A 274 -17.51 7.62 4.88
CA GLU A 274 -17.80 7.34 3.48
C GLU A 274 -17.84 8.63 2.62
N ALA A 275 -18.01 9.82 3.22
CA ALA A 275 -17.94 11.09 2.50
C ALA A 275 -16.57 11.33 1.81
N THR A 276 -15.51 10.64 2.27
CA THR A 276 -14.15 10.79 1.73
C THR A 276 -13.86 9.94 0.48
N SER A 277 -14.73 8.97 0.15
CA SER A 277 -14.51 8.04 -0.95
C SER A 277 -15.81 7.44 -1.47
N SER A 278 -15.97 7.39 -2.80
CA SER A 278 -17.07 6.65 -3.42
C SER A 278 -16.93 5.12 -3.34
N VAL A 279 -15.76 4.61 -2.92
CA VAL A 279 -15.42 3.18 -2.92
C VAL A 279 -15.36 2.60 -1.51
N ALA A 280 -14.82 3.35 -0.53
CA ALA A 280 -14.74 2.86 0.84
C ALA A 280 -16.14 2.76 1.47
N LYS A 281 -16.49 1.59 1.99
CA LYS A 281 -17.74 1.36 2.72
C LYS A 281 -17.48 0.82 4.11
N LEU A 282 -17.88 1.57 5.14
CA LEU A 282 -17.67 1.17 6.54
C LEU A 282 -18.70 0.10 6.92
N THR A 283 -18.22 -1.12 7.14
CA THR A 283 -19.09 -2.24 7.50
C THR A 283 -19.44 -2.18 8.99
N TYR A 284 -18.42 -2.28 9.84
CA TYR A 284 -18.55 -2.27 11.30
C TYR A 284 -17.27 -1.76 11.98
N ILE A 285 -17.39 -1.44 13.28
CA ILE A 285 -16.27 -1.05 14.14
C ILE A 285 -16.17 -2.08 15.27
N ASP A 286 -15.04 -2.78 15.37
CA ASP A 286 -14.76 -3.56 16.58
C ASP A 286 -14.20 -2.61 17.65
N SER A 287 -14.62 -2.81 18.91
CA SER A 287 -14.16 -2.01 20.04
C SER A 287 -13.41 -2.89 21.04
N PHE A 288 -12.22 -2.47 21.43
CA PHE A 288 -11.41 -3.13 22.46
C PHE A 288 -11.04 -2.12 23.53
N LEU A 289 -11.31 -2.46 24.79
CA LEU A 289 -11.04 -1.60 25.94
C LEU A 289 -9.86 -2.15 26.73
N SER A 290 -8.91 -1.28 27.08
CA SER A 290 -7.83 -1.61 28.01
C SER A 290 -7.41 -0.34 28.73
N ASN A 291 -7.21 -0.42 30.05
CA ASN A 291 -6.92 0.74 30.91
C ASN A 291 -7.97 1.86 30.70
N LYS A 292 -7.50 3.07 30.41
CA LYS A 292 -8.30 4.24 30.05
C LYS A 292 -8.36 4.47 28.53
N PHE A 293 -8.17 3.41 27.74
CA PHE A 293 -8.08 3.46 26.28
C PHE A 293 -9.25 2.73 25.61
N ALA A 294 -9.74 3.30 24.51
CA ALA A 294 -10.66 2.65 23.58
C ALA A 294 -10.00 2.52 22.22
N PHE A 295 -9.68 1.29 21.82
CA PHE A 295 -9.21 0.94 20.48
C PHE A 295 -10.43 0.65 19.62
N LEU A 296 -10.58 1.38 18.52
CA LEU A 296 -11.67 1.19 17.57
C LEU A 296 -11.08 0.69 16.25
N ARG A 297 -11.35 -0.55 15.86
CA ARG A 297 -10.90 -1.11 14.58
C ARG A 297 -12.01 -0.91 13.54
N PHE A 298 -11.86 0.10 12.70
CA PHE A 298 -12.82 0.40 11.64
C PHE A 298 -12.58 -0.56 10.47
N ASN A 299 -13.62 -1.29 10.06
CA ASN A 299 -13.56 -2.29 8.99
C ASN A 299 -14.27 -1.80 7.73
N TYR A 300 -13.58 -1.82 6.58
CA TYR A 300 -14.11 -1.30 5.33
C TYR A 300 -14.04 -2.32 4.19
N ARG A 301 -15.01 -2.26 3.28
CA ARG A 301 -14.85 -2.76 1.90
C ARG A 301 -14.17 -1.68 1.06
N THR A 302 -13.25 -2.08 0.16
CA THR A 302 -12.38 -1.13 -0.57
C THR A 302 -12.37 -1.34 -2.09
N GLY A 303 -13.34 -2.08 -2.63
CA GLY A 303 -13.37 -2.46 -4.04
C GLY A 303 -12.09 -3.22 -4.44
N ASP A 304 -11.53 -2.87 -5.60
CA ASP A 304 -10.35 -3.52 -6.17
C ASP A 304 -8.98 -3.00 -5.67
N ALA A 305 -9.00 -1.97 -4.80
CA ALA A 305 -7.79 -1.46 -4.18
C ALA A 305 -7.47 -2.22 -2.89
N ALA A 306 -6.18 -2.35 -2.56
CA ALA A 306 -5.75 -2.84 -1.24
C ALA A 306 -6.31 -1.97 -0.12
N GLY A 307 -6.42 -0.65 -0.37
CA GLY A 307 -7.27 0.24 0.42
C GLY A 307 -6.63 0.89 1.65
N GLN A 308 -5.38 0.58 2.02
CA GLN A 308 -4.73 1.11 3.25
C GLN A 308 -4.78 2.64 3.38
N ASN A 309 -4.47 3.37 2.30
CA ASN A 309 -4.53 4.84 2.27
C ASN A 309 -5.96 5.37 2.28
N MET A 310 -6.87 4.65 1.61
CA MET A 310 -8.28 5.01 1.49
C MET A 310 -8.96 4.93 2.87
N VAL A 311 -8.80 3.80 3.57
CA VAL A 311 -9.38 3.60 4.91
C VAL A 311 -8.75 4.51 5.96
N GLY A 312 -7.47 4.87 5.79
CA GLY A 312 -6.80 5.86 6.64
C GLY A 312 -7.47 7.23 6.58
N ARG A 313 -7.75 7.72 5.37
CA ARG A 313 -8.47 9.00 5.18
C ARG A 313 -9.91 8.95 5.66
N ALA A 314 -10.64 7.87 5.35
CA ALA A 314 -12.02 7.69 5.80
C ALA A 314 -12.12 7.68 7.33
N THR A 315 -11.23 6.93 7.99
CA THR A 315 -11.18 6.86 9.45
C THR A 315 -10.78 8.19 10.06
N PHE A 316 -9.85 8.93 9.45
CA PHE A 316 -9.47 10.26 9.93
C PHE A 316 -10.65 11.25 9.89
N ALA A 317 -11.44 11.26 8.81
CA ALA A 317 -12.64 12.10 8.74
C ALA A 317 -13.68 11.72 9.80
N ALA A 318 -13.96 10.43 9.95
CA ALA A 318 -14.87 9.93 10.98
C ALA A 318 -14.39 10.29 12.40
N CYS A 319 -13.09 10.16 12.67
CA CYS A 319 -12.51 10.53 13.96
C CYS A 319 -12.56 12.04 14.19
N GLY A 320 -12.40 12.86 13.16
CA GLY A 320 -12.60 14.31 13.26
C GLY A 320 -14.00 14.65 13.76
N TRP A 321 -15.02 14.03 13.17
CA TRP A 321 -16.40 14.20 13.65
C TRP A 321 -16.58 13.72 15.09
N ILE A 322 -16.02 12.56 15.46
CA ILE A 322 -16.07 12.05 16.83
C ILE A 322 -15.47 13.05 17.83
N LEU A 323 -14.30 13.61 17.52
CA LEU A 323 -13.60 14.59 18.37
C LEU A 323 -14.42 15.88 18.55
N ASP A 324 -15.17 16.29 17.53
CA ASP A 324 -16.02 17.48 17.59
C ASP A 324 -17.31 17.25 18.41
N HIS A 325 -17.79 16.01 18.50
CA HIS A 325 -19.12 15.68 19.04
C HIS A 325 -19.12 14.89 20.35
N TYR A 326 -17.97 14.39 20.81
CA TYR A 326 -17.84 13.70 22.10
C TYR A 326 -16.87 14.44 23.03
N GLN A 327 -17.35 14.77 24.24
CA GLN A 327 -16.55 15.42 25.28
C GLN A 327 -15.88 14.39 26.19
N GLY A 328 -14.63 14.63 26.60
CA GLY A 328 -13.90 13.80 27.57
C GLY A 328 -12.77 12.95 26.99
N ILE A 329 -12.50 13.05 25.68
CA ILE A 329 -11.28 12.49 25.07
C ILE A 329 -10.09 13.37 25.48
N GLU A 330 -9.10 12.80 26.15
CA GLU A 330 -7.86 13.49 26.53
C GLU A 330 -6.82 13.45 25.41
N ASN A 331 -6.77 12.36 24.63
CA ASN A 331 -5.83 12.20 23.53
C ASN A 331 -6.32 11.20 22.47
N PHE A 332 -5.77 11.27 21.27
CA PHE A 332 -6.15 10.47 20.11
C PHE A 332 -4.93 10.15 19.22
N TYR A 333 -4.88 8.90 18.73
CA TYR A 333 -3.95 8.49 17.68
C TYR A 333 -4.71 7.74 16.60
N LEU A 334 -4.46 8.04 15.32
CA LEU A 334 -5.14 7.42 14.18
C LEU A 334 -4.76 5.94 13.96
N GLU A 335 -3.57 5.54 14.40
CA GLU A 335 -3.08 4.16 14.33
C GLU A 335 -2.51 3.75 15.69
N SER A 336 -2.87 2.55 16.12
CA SER A 336 -2.59 2.01 17.47
C SER A 336 -1.86 0.66 17.42
N ASN A 337 -1.34 0.28 16.25
CA ASN A 337 -0.88 -1.07 15.89
C ASN A 337 -1.97 -2.15 15.87
N PHE A 338 -3.24 -1.78 16.05
CA PHE A 338 -4.36 -2.72 16.23
C PHE A 338 -5.15 -3.03 14.94
N ALA A 339 -4.96 -2.25 13.87
CA ALA A 339 -5.31 -2.71 12.53
C ALA A 339 -4.38 -3.87 12.13
N THR A 340 -3.16 -3.77 12.66
CA THR A 340 -1.94 -4.49 12.37
C THR A 340 -1.60 -4.50 10.87
N ASP A 341 -0.99 -3.40 10.45
CA ASP A 341 -0.40 -3.21 9.12
C ASP A 341 1.11 -3.48 9.15
N LYS A 342 1.57 -4.38 8.28
CA LYS A 342 2.95 -4.83 8.07
C LYS A 342 3.56 -5.60 9.25
N LYS A 343 2.74 -6.38 9.97
CA LYS A 343 3.17 -7.30 11.04
C LYS A 343 2.23 -8.51 11.12
N ALA A 344 2.79 -9.66 11.49
CA ALA A 344 1.99 -10.81 11.89
C ALA A 344 1.18 -10.50 13.17
N SER A 345 -0.09 -10.92 13.21
CA SER A 345 -0.92 -10.79 14.42
C SER A 345 -2.03 -11.83 14.50
N GLN A 346 -2.37 -12.22 15.72
CA GLN A 346 -3.52 -13.09 15.98
C GLN A 346 -4.85 -12.44 15.59
N ILE A 347 -4.98 -11.12 15.75
CA ILE A 347 -6.22 -10.43 15.36
C ILE A 347 -6.49 -10.56 13.86
N ASN A 348 -5.48 -10.51 13.00
CA ASN A 348 -5.68 -10.67 11.55
C ASN A 348 -6.05 -12.11 11.17
N ILE A 349 -5.64 -13.11 11.97
CA ILE A 349 -6.05 -14.52 11.80
C ILE A 349 -7.54 -14.70 12.17
N MET A 350 -7.93 -14.13 13.31
CA MET A 350 -9.29 -14.26 13.87
C MET A 350 -10.30 -13.33 13.19
N ARG A 351 -9.86 -12.15 12.76
CA ARG A 351 -10.65 -11.09 12.13
C ARG A 351 -9.93 -10.65 10.85
N THR A 352 -10.45 -11.12 9.72
CA THR A 352 -9.88 -10.93 8.38
C THR A 352 -9.35 -9.53 8.14
N ARG A 353 -8.18 -9.45 7.49
CA ARG A 353 -7.57 -8.21 7.00
C ARG A 353 -7.11 -8.39 5.56
N GLY A 354 -7.64 -7.59 4.64
CA GLY A 354 -7.60 -7.92 3.22
C GLY A 354 -8.72 -8.92 2.91
N LYS A 355 -8.37 -10.07 2.33
CA LYS A 355 -9.29 -11.13 1.90
C LYS A 355 -8.99 -12.39 2.71
N ARG A 356 -10.03 -13.11 3.12
CA ARG A 356 -9.90 -14.48 3.62
C ARG A 356 -10.22 -15.43 2.50
N VAL A 357 -9.22 -16.19 2.07
CA VAL A 357 -9.34 -17.12 0.94
C VAL A 357 -9.11 -18.54 1.42
N ILE A 358 -9.95 -19.46 0.97
CA ILE A 358 -9.80 -20.89 1.20
C ILE A 358 -9.60 -21.55 -0.15
N ALA A 359 -8.49 -22.27 -0.32
CA ALA A 359 -8.23 -23.11 -1.48
C ALA A 359 -8.16 -24.57 -1.05
N GLU A 360 -8.89 -25.45 -1.72
CA GLU A 360 -9.02 -26.85 -1.34
C GLU A 360 -9.03 -27.79 -2.55
N ALA A 361 -8.61 -29.03 -2.34
CA ALA A 361 -8.64 -30.09 -3.35
C ALA A 361 -8.63 -31.48 -2.71
N THR A 362 -9.22 -32.45 -3.40
CA THR A 362 -9.04 -33.88 -3.10
C THR A 362 -8.12 -34.48 -4.14
N ILE A 363 -6.97 -35.00 -3.70
CA ILE A 363 -5.92 -35.53 -4.56
C ILE A 363 -6.00 -37.05 -4.55
N LYS A 364 -6.16 -37.63 -5.74
CA LYS A 364 -6.21 -39.08 -5.86
C LYS A 364 -4.88 -39.71 -5.46
N ARG A 365 -4.95 -40.80 -4.70
CA ARG A 365 -3.79 -41.58 -4.24
C ARG A 365 -2.87 -41.97 -5.40
N GLU A 366 -3.44 -42.41 -6.51
CA GLU A 366 -2.69 -42.82 -7.71
C GLU A 366 -1.85 -41.67 -8.31
N HIS A 367 -2.34 -40.43 -8.22
CA HIS A 367 -1.62 -39.25 -8.73
C HIS A 367 -0.46 -38.87 -7.80
N LEU A 368 -0.64 -38.94 -6.48
CA LEU A 368 0.45 -38.73 -5.52
C LEU A 368 1.56 -39.77 -5.68
N LEU A 369 1.21 -41.05 -5.82
CA LEU A 369 2.19 -42.11 -6.02
C LEU A 369 2.96 -41.94 -7.34
N SER A 370 2.27 -41.58 -8.42
CA SER A 370 2.90 -41.47 -9.76
C SER A 370 3.71 -40.20 -9.95
N VAL A 371 3.21 -39.04 -9.53
CA VAL A 371 3.84 -37.72 -9.75
C VAL A 371 4.78 -37.35 -8.62
N MET A 372 4.37 -37.64 -7.39
CA MET A 372 5.06 -37.20 -6.18
C MET A 372 5.88 -38.30 -5.50
N ARG A 373 5.64 -39.57 -5.83
CA ARG A 373 6.30 -40.74 -5.25
C ARG A 373 6.14 -40.82 -3.73
N VAL A 374 4.96 -40.47 -3.25
CA VAL A 374 4.62 -40.40 -1.82
C VAL A 374 3.21 -40.95 -1.60
N ASP A 375 3.02 -41.68 -0.50
CA ASP A 375 1.68 -42.16 -0.11
C ASP A 375 0.93 -41.05 0.66
N PRO A 376 -0.38 -40.83 0.39
CA PRO A 376 -1.22 -39.88 1.14
C PRO A 376 -1.06 -39.94 2.65
N LYS A 377 -0.92 -41.15 3.23
CA LYS A 377 -0.77 -41.36 4.67
C LYS A 377 0.47 -40.70 5.23
N GLN A 378 1.55 -40.64 4.45
CA GLN A 378 2.80 -40.00 4.86
C GLN A 378 2.63 -38.48 4.96
N ILE A 379 1.92 -37.87 4.00
CA ILE A 379 1.65 -36.43 4.00
C ILE A 379 0.74 -36.06 5.18
N ASP A 380 -0.36 -36.80 5.38
CA ASP A 380 -1.27 -36.55 6.51
C ASP A 380 -0.55 -36.69 7.87
N TYR A 381 0.22 -37.77 8.05
CA TYR A 381 0.99 -37.98 9.27
C TYR A 381 2.01 -36.87 9.49
N HIS A 382 2.75 -36.47 8.45
CA HIS A 382 3.68 -35.35 8.51
C HIS A 382 2.97 -34.04 8.86
N GLY A 383 1.77 -33.78 8.30
CA GLY A 383 0.95 -32.61 8.66
C GLY A 383 0.64 -32.53 10.15
N ARG A 384 0.28 -33.66 10.78
CA ARG A 384 0.05 -33.74 12.23
C ARG A 384 1.31 -33.51 13.05
N VAL A 385 2.45 -34.07 12.63
CA VAL A 385 3.75 -33.82 13.28
C VAL A 385 4.13 -32.34 13.19
N SER A 386 4.01 -31.75 11.99
CA SER A 386 4.32 -30.36 11.75
C SER A 386 3.39 -29.41 12.50
N ALA A 387 2.11 -29.75 12.67
CA ALA A 387 1.18 -28.96 13.48
C ALA A 387 1.63 -28.81 14.94
N VAL A 388 2.19 -29.88 15.54
CA VAL A 388 2.80 -29.81 16.88
C VAL A 388 4.01 -28.88 16.86
N GLY A 389 4.87 -28.98 15.84
CA GLY A 389 6.01 -28.08 15.65
C GLY A 389 5.62 -26.62 15.49
N SER A 390 4.57 -26.34 14.72
CA SER A 390 4.02 -24.99 14.52
C SER A 390 3.50 -24.41 15.83
N PHE A 391 2.77 -25.20 16.63
CA PHE A 391 2.31 -24.77 17.94
C PHE A 391 3.46 -24.43 18.88
N LEU A 392 4.47 -25.29 18.97
CA LEU A 392 5.63 -25.09 19.84
C LEU A 392 6.47 -23.86 19.44
N SER A 393 6.57 -23.58 18.13
CA SER A 393 7.34 -22.46 17.60
C SER A 393 6.57 -21.13 17.57
N GLY A 394 5.25 -21.15 17.76
CA GLY A 394 4.42 -19.94 17.76
C GLY A 394 4.29 -19.27 16.39
N VAL A 395 4.46 -20.02 15.30
CA VAL A 395 4.31 -19.51 13.93
C VAL A 395 2.84 -19.13 13.63
N ASN A 396 2.66 -18.16 12.73
CA ASN A 396 1.35 -17.74 12.22
C ASN A 396 0.87 -18.58 11.02
N ASN A 397 1.65 -19.56 10.59
CA ASN A 397 1.39 -20.40 9.44
C ASN A 397 1.67 -21.87 9.79
N THR A 398 0.66 -22.73 9.66
CA THR A 398 0.80 -24.19 9.86
C THR A 398 1.17 -24.95 8.58
N GLY A 399 1.22 -24.26 7.44
CA GLY A 399 1.80 -24.75 6.20
C GLY A 399 3.33 -24.63 6.18
N LEU A 400 3.91 -24.91 5.01
CA LEU A 400 5.35 -25.05 4.83
C LEU A 400 5.98 -23.80 4.22
N HIS A 401 5.39 -23.25 3.14
CA HIS A 401 6.02 -22.18 2.36
C HIS A 401 5.07 -21.33 1.49
N SER A 402 3.78 -21.26 1.80
CA SER A 402 2.85 -20.35 1.10
C SER A 402 3.38 -18.91 0.95
N PRO A 403 4.18 -18.33 1.87
CA PRO A 403 4.79 -17.01 1.66
C PRO A 403 5.70 -16.93 0.43
N ASN A 404 6.35 -18.01 0.00
CA ASN A 404 7.24 -18.01 -1.18
C ASN A 404 6.45 -17.69 -2.45
N GLY A 405 5.35 -18.41 -2.70
CA GLY A 405 4.50 -18.20 -3.87
C GLY A 405 3.77 -16.87 -3.82
N ILE A 406 3.26 -16.49 -2.64
CA ILE A 406 2.60 -15.20 -2.42
C ILE A 406 3.59 -14.05 -2.74
N THR A 407 4.81 -14.10 -2.21
CA THR A 407 5.84 -13.10 -2.48
C THR A 407 6.18 -13.01 -3.96
N ALA A 408 6.36 -14.15 -4.62
CA ALA A 408 6.70 -14.20 -6.04
C ALA A 408 5.59 -13.61 -6.93
N MET A 409 4.33 -13.89 -6.60
CA MET A 409 3.18 -13.26 -7.26
C MET A 409 3.09 -11.76 -6.91
N PHE A 410 3.38 -11.36 -5.68
CA PHE A 410 3.28 -9.97 -5.23
C PHE A 410 4.25 -9.08 -6.01
N ILE A 411 5.50 -9.52 -6.17
CA ILE A 411 6.51 -8.81 -6.97
C ILE A 411 6.09 -8.78 -8.45
N ALA A 412 5.64 -9.92 -9.00
CA ALA A 412 5.23 -10.03 -10.41
C ALA A 412 4.02 -9.14 -10.75
N THR A 413 3.14 -8.87 -9.79
CA THR A 413 1.84 -8.21 -10.02
C THR A 413 1.70 -6.85 -9.33
N GLY A 414 2.76 -6.33 -8.72
CA GLY A 414 2.79 -4.97 -8.18
C GLY A 414 1.97 -4.78 -6.90
N GLN A 415 1.89 -5.83 -6.09
CA GLN A 415 1.33 -5.75 -4.75
C GLN A 415 2.32 -5.07 -3.80
N ASP A 416 1.87 -4.63 -2.62
CA ASP A 416 2.78 -4.19 -1.56
C ASP A 416 3.43 -5.45 -0.94
N VAL A 417 4.69 -5.70 -1.30
CA VAL A 417 5.44 -6.88 -0.86
C VAL A 417 5.62 -6.91 0.68
N ALA A 418 5.60 -5.75 1.35
CA ALA A 418 5.64 -5.74 2.82
C ALA A 418 4.38 -6.39 3.42
N ASN A 419 3.27 -6.45 2.67
CA ASN A 419 2.05 -7.13 3.12
C ASN A 419 2.16 -8.66 3.17
N VAL A 420 3.30 -9.24 2.74
CA VAL A 420 3.63 -10.64 3.02
C VAL A 420 3.70 -10.89 4.53
N SER A 421 4.05 -9.89 5.34
CA SER A 421 4.09 -10.08 6.80
C SER A 421 2.73 -10.42 7.42
N GLU A 422 1.62 -10.05 6.76
CA GLU A 422 0.26 -10.45 7.12
C GLU A 422 -0.25 -11.59 6.24
N SER A 423 0.01 -11.53 4.93
CA SER A 423 -0.48 -12.51 3.95
C SER A 423 0.22 -13.86 4.07
N SER A 424 1.33 -13.93 4.82
CA SER A 424 2.02 -15.16 5.19
C SER A 424 1.25 -16.01 6.20
N ALA A 425 0.24 -15.48 6.88
CA ALA A 425 -0.58 -16.28 7.77
C ALA A 425 -1.30 -17.38 6.97
N GLY A 426 -1.31 -18.60 7.51
CA GLY A 426 -1.84 -19.76 6.80
C GLY A 426 -2.31 -20.85 7.75
N ILE A 427 -3.48 -21.40 7.46
CA ILE A 427 -4.02 -22.54 8.20
C ILE A 427 -4.12 -23.68 7.20
N MET A 428 -3.17 -24.61 7.28
CA MET A 428 -3.13 -25.83 6.49
C MET A 428 -3.90 -26.93 7.23
N TYR A 429 -4.75 -27.64 6.49
CA TYR A 429 -5.46 -28.83 6.94
C TYR A 429 -5.32 -29.95 5.91
N SER A 430 -5.22 -31.18 6.38
CA SER A 430 -5.23 -32.39 5.55
C SER A 430 -6.02 -33.49 6.25
N GLU A 431 -6.68 -34.32 5.47
CA GLU A 431 -7.28 -35.56 5.96
C GLU A 431 -7.28 -36.64 4.87
N LEU A 432 -7.29 -37.89 5.30
CA LEU A 432 -7.48 -39.03 4.43
C LEU A 432 -8.98 -39.28 4.25
N THR A 433 -9.39 -39.44 3.00
CA THR A 433 -10.72 -39.95 2.66
C THR A 433 -10.80 -41.46 2.92
N ASP A 434 -12.02 -42.00 2.97
CA ASP A 434 -12.25 -43.44 3.11
C ASP A 434 -11.64 -44.26 1.96
N ASP A 435 -11.56 -43.67 0.77
CA ASP A 435 -10.95 -44.26 -0.43
C ASP A 435 -9.40 -44.22 -0.41
N GLY A 436 -8.81 -43.57 0.61
CA GLY A 436 -7.37 -43.40 0.75
C GLY A 436 -6.78 -42.25 -0.06
N ASP A 437 -7.61 -41.41 -0.66
CA ASP A 437 -7.22 -40.12 -1.27
C ASP A 437 -6.95 -39.06 -0.19
N LEU A 438 -6.27 -37.98 -0.57
CA LEU A 438 -5.90 -36.89 0.34
C LEU A 438 -6.74 -35.65 0.07
N TYR A 439 -7.60 -35.25 1.03
CA TYR A 439 -8.16 -33.90 1.03
C TYR A 439 -7.15 -32.93 1.66
N ILE A 440 -6.95 -31.78 1.02
CA ILE A 440 -6.11 -30.70 1.53
C ILE A 440 -6.82 -29.36 1.41
N SER A 441 -6.57 -28.47 2.37
CA SER A 441 -7.11 -27.12 2.40
C SER A 441 -6.11 -26.14 2.98
N LEU A 442 -5.93 -25.00 2.31
CA LEU A 442 -5.17 -23.86 2.80
C LEU A 442 -6.12 -22.67 2.97
N THR A 443 -6.26 -22.19 4.20
CA THR A 443 -6.92 -20.91 4.50
C THR A 443 -5.87 -19.83 4.71
N ILE A 444 -5.93 -18.77 3.91
CA ILE A 444 -5.16 -17.54 4.10
C ILE A 444 -6.10 -16.51 4.72
N PRO A 445 -6.00 -16.21 6.04
CA PRO A 445 -6.97 -15.37 6.74
C PRO A 445 -6.82 -13.87 6.44
N SER A 446 -5.64 -13.45 6.00
CA SER A 446 -5.29 -12.04 5.84
C SER A 446 -4.52 -11.74 4.55
N LEU A 447 -5.08 -12.14 3.42
CA LEU A 447 -4.49 -11.90 2.10
C LEU A 447 -4.75 -10.47 1.61
N ILE A 448 -3.71 -9.64 1.54
CA ILE A 448 -3.85 -8.26 1.07
C ILE A 448 -3.42 -8.18 -0.38
N VAL A 449 -4.39 -8.04 -1.27
CA VAL A 449 -4.15 -7.92 -2.71
C VAL A 449 -5.02 -6.83 -3.34
N ALA A 450 -4.57 -6.33 -4.48
CA ALA A 450 -5.19 -5.31 -5.29
C ALA A 450 -5.07 -5.64 -6.77
N THR A 451 -6.04 -5.16 -7.55
CA THR A 451 -6.01 -5.18 -9.01
C THR A 451 -6.08 -3.76 -9.59
N TYR A 452 -6.10 -2.75 -8.71
CA TYR A 452 -6.09 -1.33 -9.04
C TYR A 452 -5.35 -0.50 -7.99
N GLY A 453 -4.54 0.46 -8.44
CA GLY A 453 -3.77 1.38 -7.58
C GLY A 453 -2.46 0.79 -7.03
N GLY A 454 -1.63 1.65 -6.44
CA GLY A 454 -0.30 1.21 -5.97
C GLY A 454 0.59 0.78 -7.12
N GLY A 455 1.31 -0.35 -6.97
CA GLY A 455 2.22 -0.87 -7.99
C GLY A 455 1.54 -1.58 -9.15
N THR A 456 0.24 -1.87 -9.07
CA THR A 456 -0.48 -2.72 -10.06
C THR A 456 -0.58 -2.10 -11.46
N GLY A 457 -0.39 -0.77 -11.56
CA GLY A 457 -0.43 -0.03 -12.82
C GLY A 457 0.91 0.17 -13.51
N ILE A 458 2.01 -0.34 -12.93
CA ILE A 458 3.37 -0.10 -13.42
C ILE A 458 3.77 -1.17 -14.44
N GLY A 459 4.25 -0.76 -15.62
CA GLY A 459 4.88 -1.58 -16.66
C GLY A 459 4.65 -3.10 -16.55
N THR A 460 5.69 -3.83 -16.12
CA THR A 460 5.70 -5.29 -15.98
C THR A 460 4.59 -5.83 -15.05
N GLN A 461 4.29 -5.12 -13.96
CA GLN A 461 3.30 -5.54 -12.99
C GLN A 461 1.88 -5.52 -13.57
N LYS A 462 1.58 -4.46 -14.32
CA LYS A 462 0.31 -4.33 -15.05
C LYS A 462 0.17 -5.42 -16.11
N GLU A 463 1.22 -5.63 -16.91
CA GLU A 463 1.25 -6.66 -17.95
C GLU A 463 0.96 -8.05 -17.37
N CYS A 464 1.60 -8.41 -16.25
CA CYS A 464 1.36 -9.68 -15.56
C CYS A 464 -0.09 -9.84 -15.11
N LEU A 465 -0.71 -8.78 -14.56
CA LEU A 465 -2.13 -8.81 -14.19
C LEU A 465 -3.06 -8.90 -15.39
N GLU A 466 -2.76 -8.20 -16.50
CA GLU A 466 -3.55 -8.24 -17.73
C GLU A 466 -3.52 -9.64 -18.37
N LEU A 467 -2.34 -10.28 -18.43
CA LEU A 467 -2.18 -11.64 -18.95
C LEU A 467 -2.94 -12.70 -18.12
N MET A 468 -3.08 -12.51 -16.81
CA MET A 468 -3.94 -13.33 -15.96
C MET A 468 -5.44 -12.94 -16.04
N GLY A 469 -5.78 -11.88 -16.77
CA GLY A 469 -7.12 -11.30 -16.82
C GLY A 469 -7.59 -10.81 -15.45
N CYS A 470 -6.67 -10.25 -14.67
CA CYS A 470 -6.86 -9.78 -13.30
C CYS A 470 -6.65 -8.28 -13.14
N TYR A 471 -6.28 -7.51 -14.17
CA TYR A 471 -6.13 -6.07 -14.04
C TYR A 471 -7.48 -5.33 -14.06
N GLY A 472 -7.63 -4.32 -13.19
CA GLY A 472 -8.76 -3.39 -13.20
C GLY A 472 -9.91 -3.77 -12.27
N ARG A 473 -11.08 -3.22 -12.61
CA ARG A 473 -12.30 -3.26 -11.78
C ARG A 473 -12.95 -4.64 -11.77
N ASP A 474 -13.50 -5.01 -10.61
CA ASP A 474 -14.20 -6.26 -10.31
C ASP A 474 -13.32 -7.50 -10.57
N LYS A 475 -12.01 -7.38 -10.34
CA LYS A 475 -11.02 -8.44 -10.55
C LYS A 475 -10.30 -8.89 -9.30
N VAL A 476 -10.36 -8.15 -8.19
CA VAL A 476 -9.54 -8.46 -7.02
C VAL A 476 -9.90 -9.80 -6.38
N LEU A 477 -11.17 -10.20 -6.41
CA LEU A 477 -11.62 -11.48 -5.84
C LEU A 477 -11.16 -12.66 -6.70
N LYS A 478 -11.22 -12.53 -8.04
CA LYS A 478 -10.60 -13.49 -8.98
C LYS A 478 -9.11 -13.64 -8.69
N PHE A 479 -8.40 -12.52 -8.52
CA PHE A 479 -6.97 -12.56 -8.23
C PHE A 479 -6.68 -13.20 -6.86
N ALA A 480 -7.48 -12.92 -5.84
CA ALA A 480 -7.37 -13.54 -4.52
C ALA A 480 -7.54 -15.06 -4.57
N GLU A 481 -8.53 -15.56 -5.33
CA GLU A 481 -8.74 -17.00 -5.54
C GLU A 481 -7.56 -17.67 -6.25
N ILE A 482 -6.97 -17.00 -7.26
CA ILE A 482 -5.77 -17.48 -7.96
C ILE A 482 -4.58 -17.55 -7.00
N VAL A 483 -4.34 -16.53 -6.18
CA VAL A 483 -3.25 -16.54 -5.19
C VAL A 483 -3.42 -17.69 -4.19
N GLY A 484 -4.64 -17.92 -3.67
CA GLY A 484 -4.92 -19.04 -2.78
C GLY A 484 -4.64 -20.40 -3.44
N ALA A 485 -5.07 -20.58 -4.68
CA ALA A 485 -4.85 -21.81 -5.44
C ALA A 485 -3.35 -22.07 -5.73
N VAL A 486 -2.61 -21.03 -6.12
CA VAL A 486 -1.17 -21.11 -6.36
C VAL A 486 -0.43 -21.46 -5.06
N ALA A 487 -0.81 -20.84 -3.94
CA ALA A 487 -0.23 -21.15 -2.64
C ALA A 487 -0.44 -22.63 -2.25
N LEU A 488 -1.67 -23.16 -2.40
CA LEU A 488 -1.95 -24.59 -2.15
C LEU A 488 -1.13 -25.52 -3.04
N ALA A 489 -0.94 -25.16 -4.32
CA ALA A 489 -0.09 -25.92 -5.25
C ALA A 489 1.37 -25.98 -4.78
N GLY A 490 1.90 -24.86 -4.28
CA GLY A 490 3.21 -24.84 -3.63
C GLY A 490 3.25 -25.78 -2.43
N GLU A 491 2.31 -25.65 -1.50
CA GLU A 491 2.24 -26.43 -0.27
C GLU A 491 2.32 -27.93 -0.52
N ILE A 492 1.47 -28.47 -1.39
CA ILE A 492 1.47 -29.92 -1.66
C ILE A 492 2.76 -30.41 -2.32
N SER A 493 3.37 -29.59 -3.16
CA SER A 493 4.63 -29.94 -3.84
C SER A 493 5.77 -30.07 -2.82
N LEU A 494 5.89 -29.11 -1.89
CA LEU A 494 6.91 -29.16 -0.85
C LEU A 494 6.61 -30.25 0.19
N ALA A 495 5.35 -30.39 0.61
CA ALA A 495 4.93 -31.45 1.53
C ALA A 495 5.28 -32.83 0.99
N SER A 496 5.06 -33.05 -0.30
CA SER A 496 5.43 -34.29 -0.99
C SER A 496 6.94 -34.53 -0.98
N ALA A 497 7.74 -33.53 -1.33
CA ALA A 497 9.21 -33.64 -1.39
C ALA A 497 9.84 -33.93 -0.02
N ILE A 498 9.30 -33.36 1.06
CA ILE A 498 9.77 -33.63 2.43
C ILE A 498 9.35 -35.04 2.86
N SER A 499 8.08 -35.39 2.61
CA SER A 499 7.51 -36.65 3.08
C SER A 499 8.03 -37.88 2.33
N SER A 500 8.50 -37.72 1.08
CA SER A 500 9.16 -38.79 0.31
C SER A 500 10.64 -38.99 0.68
N SER A 501 11.22 -38.15 1.54
CA SER A 501 12.66 -38.09 1.84
C SER A 501 13.56 -37.75 0.62
N ASP A 502 12.99 -37.28 -0.50
CA ASP A 502 13.75 -36.85 -1.70
C ASP A 502 14.39 -35.45 -1.57
N TRP A 503 14.10 -34.73 -0.48
CA TRP A 503 14.42 -33.31 -0.29
C TRP A 503 15.88 -32.93 -0.56
N VAL A 504 16.84 -33.80 -0.18
CA VAL A 504 18.28 -33.51 -0.32
C VAL A 504 18.74 -33.49 -1.79
N SER A 505 18.14 -34.30 -2.67
CA SER A 505 18.61 -34.47 -4.05
C SER A 505 18.27 -33.29 -4.98
N SER A 506 17.08 -32.70 -4.82
CA SER A 506 16.56 -31.67 -5.74
C SER A 506 17.14 -30.28 -5.48
N HIS A 507 17.36 -29.92 -4.20
CA HIS A 507 18.04 -28.68 -3.84
C HIS A 507 19.51 -28.70 -4.24
N GLU A 508 20.18 -29.84 -4.17
CA GLU A 508 21.58 -29.96 -4.60
C GLU A 508 21.78 -29.86 -6.12
N GLN A 509 20.83 -30.37 -6.92
CA GLN A 509 20.97 -30.41 -8.38
C GLN A 509 20.57 -29.09 -9.07
N TYR A 510 19.59 -28.35 -8.52
CA TYR A 510 19.04 -27.15 -9.15
C TYR A 510 19.19 -25.86 -8.32
N GLY A 511 19.52 -25.96 -7.03
CA GLY A 511 19.65 -24.81 -6.12
C GLY A 511 21.08 -24.30 -5.94
N ARG A 512 22.09 -24.96 -6.52
CA ARG A 512 23.48 -24.48 -6.47
C ARG A 512 23.75 -23.47 -7.59
N ASN A 513 23.47 -22.20 -7.32
CA ASN A 513 24.22 -21.10 -7.95
C ASN A 513 25.57 -20.98 -7.22
N ARG A 514 26.52 -21.87 -7.51
CA ARG A 514 27.92 -21.70 -7.12
C ARG A 514 28.70 -21.03 -8.25
#